data_AF-A0A090RK33-F1
#
_entry.id   AF-A0A090RK33-F1
#
_cell.length_a   1.000
_cell.length_b   1.000
_cell.length_c   1.000
_cell.angle_alpha   90.00
_cell.angle_beta   90.00
_cell.angle_gamma   90.00
#
_symmetry.space_group_name_H-M   'P 1'
#
loop_
_entity.id
_entity.type
_entity.pdbx_description
1 polymer ?
#
loop_
_entity_poly.entity_id
_entity_poly.type
_entity_poly.pdbx_seq_one_letter_code
_entity_poly.pdbx_strand_id
1 'polypeptide(L)'
;MLLEAMMSAGLDEEGARKAISLGEDEPYLIERVTELEAEVFFLESMLAEKTRNYVGRDQAAQERRQLGELILESVSSMPVFISNEQKAAIMRLESQDDMKVVANMFESIGRANFGDLPIGQSQSVIVDRAEGHNQTILKHSISFDAQRKFG
;
A
#
# COMPACT_ATOMS: atom_id res chain seq x y z
N MET A 1 -50.91 -39.21 33.70
CA MET A 1 -51.42 -37.84 33.50
C MET A 1 -50.99 -37.23 32.16
N LEU A 2 -49.69 -36.96 31.86
CA LEU A 2 -49.31 -36.39 30.55
C LEU A 2 -49.56 -37.37 29.37
N LEU A 3 -49.16 -38.63 29.53
CA LEU A 3 -49.38 -39.68 28.53
C LEU A 3 -50.87 -39.89 28.23
N GLU A 4 -51.70 -39.95 29.26
CA GLU A 4 -53.17 -40.08 29.12
C GLU A 4 -53.81 -38.86 28.47
N ALA A 5 -53.30 -37.66 28.73
CA ALA A 5 -53.77 -36.42 28.08
C ALA A 5 -53.40 -36.38 26.59
N MET A 6 -52.26 -36.96 26.20
CA MET A 6 -51.85 -37.06 24.80
C MET A 6 -52.63 -38.15 24.06
N MET A 7 -52.90 -39.28 24.73
CA MET A 7 -53.76 -40.33 24.20
C MET A 7 -55.22 -39.87 24.05
N SER A 8 -55.73 -39.04 24.96
CA SER A 8 -57.07 -38.45 24.84
C SER A 8 -57.17 -37.35 23.77
N ALA A 9 -56.04 -36.74 23.41
CA ALA A 9 -55.91 -35.81 22.28
C ALA A 9 -55.81 -36.52 20.91
N GLY A 10 -55.86 -37.86 20.88
CA GLY A 10 -55.90 -38.65 19.65
C GLY A 10 -54.54 -39.15 19.14
N LEU A 11 -53.48 -39.03 19.94
CA LEU A 11 -52.21 -39.71 19.64
C LEU A 11 -52.30 -41.20 20.02
N ASP A 12 -51.71 -42.04 19.18
CA ASP A 12 -51.48 -43.44 19.50
C ASP A 12 -50.49 -43.57 20.68
N GLU A 13 -50.60 -44.66 21.45
CA GLU A 13 -49.76 -44.84 22.65
C GLU A 13 -48.26 -44.81 22.31
N GLU A 14 -47.89 -45.34 21.14
CA GLU A 14 -46.52 -45.37 20.65
C GLU A 14 -46.03 -43.96 20.23
N GLY A 15 -46.87 -43.17 19.54
CA GLY A 15 -46.56 -41.79 19.19
C GLY A 15 -46.52 -40.86 20.41
N ALA A 16 -47.40 -41.05 21.40
CA ALA A 16 -47.39 -40.30 22.65
C ALA A 16 -46.12 -40.58 23.48
N ARG A 17 -45.70 -41.86 23.58
CA ARG A 17 -44.43 -42.22 24.24
C ARG A 17 -43.22 -41.64 23.51
N LYS A 18 -43.23 -41.69 22.18
CA LYS A 18 -42.14 -41.14 21.36
C LYS A 18 -42.02 -39.62 21.50
N ALA A 19 -43.14 -38.90 21.52
CA ALA A 19 -43.16 -37.46 21.73
C ALA A 19 -42.64 -37.06 23.12
N ILE A 20 -42.98 -37.83 24.16
CA ILE A 20 -42.44 -37.61 25.51
C ILE A 20 -40.93 -37.87 25.54
N SER A 21 -40.46 -38.96 24.94
CA SER A 21 -39.01 -39.25 24.88
C SER A 21 -38.21 -38.20 24.09
N LEU A 22 -38.77 -37.65 23.01
CA LEU A 22 -38.14 -36.56 22.27
C LEU A 22 -38.07 -35.27 23.11
N GLY A 23 -39.12 -34.96 23.87
CA GLY A 23 -39.15 -33.81 24.76
C GLY A 23 -38.21 -33.90 25.96
N GLU A 24 -37.81 -35.10 26.37
CA GLU A 24 -36.87 -35.34 27.47
C GLU A 24 -35.40 -35.09 27.07
N ASP A 25 -35.03 -35.34 25.81
CA ASP A 25 -33.66 -35.15 25.28
C ASP A 25 -33.44 -33.78 24.58
N GLU A 26 -34.51 -33.12 24.11
CA GLU A 26 -34.50 -31.77 23.50
C GLU A 26 -33.74 -30.68 24.28
N PRO A 27 -33.86 -30.53 25.62
CA PRO A 27 -33.18 -29.44 26.32
C PRO A 27 -31.65 -29.54 26.25
N TYR A 28 -31.10 -30.76 26.24
CA TYR A 28 -29.66 -30.99 26.09
C TYR A 28 -29.17 -30.73 24.67
N LEU A 29 -30.02 -31.00 23.67
CA LEU A 29 -29.71 -30.72 22.27
C LEU A 29 -29.71 -29.21 22.00
N ILE A 30 -30.67 -28.47 22.56
CA ILE A 30 -30.72 -27.01 22.42
C ILE A 30 -29.49 -26.37 23.07
N GLU A 31 -29.15 -26.76 24.30
CA GLU A 31 -27.95 -26.26 24.99
C GLU A 31 -26.67 -26.57 24.21
N ARG A 32 -26.56 -27.80 23.67
CA ARG A 32 -25.40 -28.17 22.86
C ARG A 32 -25.31 -27.39 21.54
N VAL A 33 -26.44 -27.13 20.90
CA VAL A 33 -26.49 -26.35 19.65
C VAL A 33 -26.11 -24.90 19.93
N THR A 34 -26.63 -24.29 20.99
CA THR A 34 -26.29 -22.89 21.32
C THR A 34 -24.82 -22.73 21.71
N GLU A 35 -24.24 -23.70 22.43
CA GLU A 35 -22.79 -23.74 22.70
C GLU A 35 -21.96 -23.79 21.42
N LEU A 36 -22.33 -24.67 20.48
CA LEU A 36 -21.62 -24.82 19.21
C LEU A 36 -21.78 -23.59 18.33
N GLU A 37 -22.95 -22.96 18.30
CA GLU A 37 -23.19 -21.70 17.60
C GLU A 37 -22.34 -20.57 18.17
N ALA A 38 -22.23 -20.48 19.51
CA ALA A 38 -21.35 -19.51 20.16
C ALA A 38 -19.87 -19.75 19.83
N GLU A 39 -19.43 -21.01 19.78
CA GLU A 39 -18.08 -21.38 19.37
C GLU A 39 -17.80 -21.03 17.90
N VAL A 40 -18.74 -21.31 17.00
CA VAL A 40 -18.64 -20.94 15.57
C VAL A 40 -18.50 -19.43 15.43
N PHE A 41 -19.36 -18.65 16.12
CA PHE A 41 -19.29 -17.19 16.06
C PHE A 41 -17.94 -16.65 16.56
N PHE A 42 -17.40 -17.24 17.63
CA PHE A 42 -16.07 -16.89 18.13
C PHE A 42 -14.96 -17.20 17.11
N LEU A 43 -15.00 -18.39 16.51
CA LEU A 43 -14.02 -18.80 15.50
C LEU A 43 -14.08 -17.94 14.24
N GLU A 44 -15.28 -17.59 13.78
CA GLU A 44 -15.49 -16.68 12.66
C GLU A 44 -14.92 -15.29 12.95
N SER A 45 -15.14 -14.78 14.16
CA SER A 45 -14.54 -13.51 14.61
C SER A 45 -13.02 -13.55 14.59
N MET A 46 -12.40 -14.62 15.14
CA MET A 46 -10.95 -14.81 15.10
C MET A 46 -10.42 -14.91 13.67
N LEU A 47 -11.15 -15.58 12.78
CA LEU A 47 -10.76 -15.72 11.37
C LEU A 47 -10.84 -14.37 10.65
N ALA A 48 -11.90 -13.60 10.88
CA ALA A 48 -12.05 -12.26 10.32
C ALA A 48 -10.92 -11.34 10.79
N GLU A 49 -10.56 -11.38 12.08
CA GLU A 49 -9.45 -10.60 12.62
C GLU A 49 -8.10 -11.01 12.01
N LYS A 50 -7.82 -12.32 11.94
CA LYS A 50 -6.59 -12.81 11.28
C LYS A 50 -6.53 -12.36 9.83
N THR A 51 -7.62 -12.51 9.08
CA THR A 51 -7.67 -12.13 7.66
C THR A 51 -7.41 -10.64 7.49
N ARG A 52 -8.02 -9.79 8.33
CA ARG A 52 -7.76 -8.35 8.33
C ARG A 52 -6.29 -8.02 8.60
N ASN A 53 -5.67 -8.73 9.55
CA ASN A 53 -4.26 -8.53 9.89
C ASN A 53 -3.31 -8.95 8.74
N TYR A 54 -3.60 -10.04 8.02
CA TYR A 54 -2.83 -10.45 6.85
C TYR A 54 -2.97 -9.43 5.71
N VAL A 55 -4.21 -9.06 5.37
CA VAL A 55 -4.46 -8.07 4.31
C VAL A 55 -3.79 -6.73 4.61
N GLY A 56 -3.87 -6.25 5.86
CA GLY A 56 -3.21 -5.00 6.25
C GLY A 56 -1.68 -5.06 6.16
N ARG A 57 -1.07 -6.22 6.48
CA ARG A 57 0.38 -6.41 6.36
C ARG A 57 0.83 -6.48 4.90
N ASP A 58 0.07 -7.16 4.06
CA ASP A 58 0.36 -7.28 2.64
C ASP A 58 0.23 -5.93 1.93
N GLN A 59 -0.81 -5.14 2.26
CA GLN A 59 -0.97 -3.78 1.77
C GLN A 59 0.21 -2.89 2.17
N ALA A 60 0.60 -2.89 3.45
CA ALA A 60 1.75 -2.10 3.91
C ALA A 60 3.07 -2.54 3.25
N ALA A 61 3.25 -3.84 2.98
CA ALA A 61 4.42 -4.33 2.24
C ALA A 61 4.40 -3.88 0.77
N GLN A 62 3.21 -3.86 0.15
CA GLN A 62 3.04 -3.43 -1.23
C GLN A 62 3.27 -1.92 -1.38
N GLU A 63 2.75 -1.10 -0.48
CA GLU A 63 2.99 0.34 -0.44
C GLU A 63 4.48 0.66 -0.31
N ARG A 64 5.21 -0.06 0.55
CA ARG A 64 6.67 0.08 0.70
C ARG A 64 7.42 -0.23 -0.60
N ARG A 65 7.03 -1.29 -1.30
CA ARG A 65 7.65 -1.64 -2.60
C ARG A 65 7.38 -0.58 -3.65
N GLN A 66 6.14 -0.09 -3.75
CA GLN A 66 5.78 0.98 -4.69
C GLN A 66 6.57 2.27 -4.42
N LEU A 67 6.74 2.62 -3.14
CA LEU A 67 7.58 3.75 -2.76
C LEU A 67 9.04 3.54 -3.17
N GLY A 68 9.59 2.35 -2.93
CA GLY A 68 10.95 1.98 -3.35
C GLY A 68 11.15 2.07 -4.87
N GLU A 69 10.17 1.61 -5.66
CA GLU A 69 10.18 1.72 -7.12
C GLU A 69 10.19 3.17 -7.59
N LEU A 70 9.34 4.02 -6.99
CA LEU A 70 9.25 5.44 -7.34
C LEU A 70 10.55 6.18 -7.02
N ILE A 71 11.17 5.88 -5.87
CA ILE A 71 12.48 6.44 -5.51
C ILE A 71 13.54 5.96 -6.50
N LEU A 72 13.57 4.66 -6.81
CA LEU A 72 14.54 4.10 -7.73
C LEU A 72 14.41 4.69 -9.14
N GLU A 73 13.19 4.90 -9.63
CA GLU A 73 12.91 5.58 -10.90
C GLU A 73 13.43 7.02 -10.88
N SER A 74 13.13 7.75 -9.82
CA SER A 74 13.59 9.14 -9.63
C SER A 74 15.11 9.23 -9.63
N VAL A 75 15.79 8.34 -8.91
CA VAL A 75 17.26 8.35 -8.84
C VAL A 75 17.90 7.84 -10.14
N SER A 76 17.23 6.93 -10.87
CA SER A 76 17.71 6.46 -12.18
C SER A 76 17.61 7.53 -13.28
N SER A 77 16.76 8.53 -13.10
CA SER A 77 16.69 9.69 -13.99
C SER A 77 17.84 10.68 -13.79
N MET A 78 18.57 10.57 -12.68
CA MET A 78 19.73 11.41 -12.39
C MET A 78 20.97 10.89 -13.15
N PRO A 79 21.89 11.76 -13.60
CA PRO A 79 23.11 11.37 -14.30
C PRO A 79 24.18 10.83 -13.33
N VAL A 80 23.83 9.85 -12.50
CA VAL A 80 24.71 9.26 -11.49
C VAL A 80 24.75 7.74 -11.65
N PHE A 81 25.94 7.18 -11.45
CA PHE A 81 26.10 5.72 -11.41
C PHE A 81 25.71 5.20 -10.03
N ILE A 82 24.81 4.22 -10.02
CA ILE A 82 24.28 3.60 -8.81
C ILE A 82 24.65 2.13 -8.82
N SER A 83 25.23 1.63 -7.72
CA SER A 83 25.57 0.22 -7.58
C SER A 83 24.33 -0.65 -7.37
N ASN A 84 24.42 -1.94 -7.69
CA ASN A 84 23.31 -2.88 -7.45
C ASN A 84 22.94 -2.98 -5.95
N GLU A 85 23.93 -2.82 -5.07
CA GLU A 85 23.73 -2.79 -3.61
C GLU A 85 22.92 -1.57 -3.19
N GLN A 86 23.22 -0.40 -3.73
CA GLN A 86 22.46 0.84 -3.48
C GLN A 86 21.03 0.74 -4.00
N LYS A 87 20.82 0.16 -5.19
CA LYS A 87 19.47 -0.10 -5.73
C LYS A 87 18.68 -1.04 -4.82
N ALA A 88 19.32 -2.10 -4.35
CA ALA A 88 18.68 -3.05 -3.44
C ALA A 88 18.40 -2.46 -2.05
N ALA A 89 19.23 -1.51 -1.59
CA ALA A 89 19.00 -0.78 -0.34
C ALA A 89 17.81 0.18 -0.46
N ILE A 90 17.66 0.89 -1.59
CA ILE A 90 16.49 1.74 -1.89
C ILE A 90 15.19 0.92 -1.94
N MET A 91 15.23 -0.25 -2.57
CA MET A 91 14.04 -1.10 -2.73
C MET A 91 13.57 -1.75 -1.42
N ARG A 92 14.50 -1.98 -0.47
CA ARG A 92 14.19 -2.60 0.82
C ARG A 92 13.86 -1.55 1.87
N LEU A 93 14.79 -0.63 2.15
CA LEU A 93 14.67 0.39 3.21
C LEU A 93 14.12 -0.17 4.54
N GLU A 94 14.49 -1.40 4.87
CA GLU A 94 13.97 -2.12 6.05
C GLU A 94 14.94 -2.06 7.23
N SER A 95 16.25 -2.03 6.95
CA SER A 95 17.28 -2.07 7.96
C SER A 95 18.00 -0.73 8.15
N GLN A 96 18.61 -0.53 9.33
CA GLN A 96 19.46 0.63 9.56
C GLN A 96 20.68 0.66 8.65
N ASP A 97 21.14 -0.50 8.18
CA ASP A 97 22.28 -0.58 7.28
C ASP A 97 21.90 -0.14 5.87
N ASP A 98 20.71 -0.50 5.38
CA ASP A 98 20.16 0.04 4.12
C ASP A 98 20.08 1.57 4.17
N MET A 99 19.61 2.13 5.29
CA MET A 99 19.54 3.58 5.48
C MET A 99 20.92 4.25 5.40
N LYS A 100 21.97 3.65 5.98
CA LYS A 100 23.34 4.17 5.88
C LYS A 100 23.85 4.14 4.44
N VAL A 101 23.59 3.06 3.71
CA VAL A 101 23.98 2.93 2.29
C VAL A 101 23.32 4.01 1.45
N VAL A 102 22.02 4.23 1.64
CA VAL A 102 21.24 5.26 0.93
C VAL A 102 21.69 6.68 1.33
N ALA A 103 21.95 6.93 2.61
CA ALA A 103 22.43 8.23 3.08
C ALA A 103 23.81 8.58 2.48
N ASN A 104 24.75 7.63 2.52
CA ASN A 104 26.08 7.80 1.92
C ASN A 104 25.99 8.02 0.40
N MET A 105 25.05 7.34 -0.26
CA MET A 105 24.79 7.55 -1.68
C MET A 105 24.37 9.00 -1.95
N PHE A 106 23.37 9.53 -1.24
CA PHE A 106 22.93 10.92 -1.43
C PHE A 106 24.01 11.94 -1.06
N GLU A 107 24.81 11.67 -0.02
CA GLU A 107 25.95 12.51 0.34
C GLU A 107 26.99 12.55 -0.78
N SER A 108 27.29 11.42 -1.43
CA SER A 108 28.23 11.36 -2.54
C SER A 108 27.77 12.18 -3.75
N ILE A 109 26.46 12.22 -4.01
CA ILE A 109 25.86 13.04 -5.08
C ILE A 109 25.97 14.52 -4.73
N GLY A 110 25.66 14.90 -3.48
CA GLY A 110 25.73 16.29 -3.04
C GLY A 110 27.15 16.85 -2.95
N ARG A 111 28.16 15.99 -2.74
CA ARG A 111 29.58 16.38 -2.69
C ARG A 111 30.31 16.28 -4.03
N ALA A 112 29.68 15.71 -5.06
CA ALA A 112 30.28 15.63 -6.39
C ALA A 112 30.39 17.04 -7.00
N ASN A 113 31.55 17.67 -6.82
CA ASN A 113 31.85 18.97 -7.42
C ASN A 113 32.15 18.76 -8.91
N PHE A 114 31.10 18.69 -9.74
CA PHE A 114 31.22 18.48 -11.19
C PHE A 114 32.06 19.57 -11.90
N GLY A 115 32.36 20.69 -11.23
CA GLY A 115 33.22 21.76 -11.72
C GLY A 115 34.73 21.49 -11.63
N ASP A 116 35.18 20.55 -10.80
CA ASP A 116 36.61 20.22 -10.61
C ASP A 116 37.03 18.93 -11.33
N LEU A 117 36.11 18.26 -12.03
CA LEU A 117 36.47 17.12 -12.86
C LEU A 117 37.36 17.63 -14.01
N PRO A 118 38.52 17.00 -14.29
CA PRO A 118 39.34 17.32 -15.45
C PRO A 118 38.69 16.78 -16.72
N ILE A 119 37.44 17.17 -16.97
CA ILE A 119 36.84 17.12 -18.30
C ILE A 119 37.56 18.22 -19.04
N GLY A 120 38.56 17.83 -19.85
CA GLY A 120 39.45 18.75 -20.55
C GLY A 120 38.66 19.92 -21.09
N GLN A 121 39.10 21.13 -20.74
CA GLN A 121 38.49 22.42 -21.06
C GLN A 121 37.83 22.32 -22.43
N SER A 122 36.53 22.03 -22.42
CA SER A 122 35.73 22.14 -23.61
C SER A 122 35.56 23.63 -23.72
N GLN A 123 36.45 24.25 -24.50
CA GLN A 123 36.30 25.60 -24.99
C GLN A 123 34.81 25.75 -25.26
N SER A 124 34.18 26.75 -24.64
CA SER A 124 32.85 27.17 -25.05
C SER A 124 32.97 27.46 -26.54
N VAL A 125 32.56 26.53 -27.39
CA VAL A 125 32.40 26.77 -28.81
C VAL A 125 31.18 27.68 -28.87
N ILE A 126 31.46 28.98 -28.78
CA ILE A 126 30.56 30.02 -29.21
C ILE A 126 30.38 29.75 -30.70
N VAL A 127 29.27 29.09 -31.04
CA VAL A 127 28.85 28.94 -32.43
C VAL A 127 28.40 30.33 -32.85
N ASP A 128 29.29 31.11 -33.45
CA ASP A 128 28.91 32.28 -34.23
C ASP A 128 28.09 31.78 -35.42
N ARG A 129 26.78 31.76 -35.23
CA ARG A 129 25.82 31.50 -36.30
C ARG A 129 25.82 32.72 -37.21
N ALA A 130 26.64 32.66 -38.25
CA ALA A 130 26.64 33.65 -39.33
C ALA A 130 25.22 33.82 -39.90
N GLU A 131 24.85 35.08 -40.05
CA GLU A 131 23.53 35.56 -40.43
C GLU A 131 23.05 34.99 -41.77
N GLY A 132 21.75 34.69 -41.84
CA GLY A 132 21.11 34.33 -43.10
C GLY A 132 19.61 34.06 -42.98
N HIS A 133 18.83 35.15 -43.08
CA HIS A 133 17.48 35.18 -43.65
C HIS A 133 16.28 34.73 -42.79
N ASN A 134 15.56 35.75 -42.29
CA ASN A 134 14.18 36.10 -42.66
C ASN A 134 13.27 36.43 -41.46
N GLN A 135 13.28 37.72 -41.11
CA GLN A 135 12.13 38.59 -40.87
C GLN A 135 10.74 37.93 -40.91
N THR A 136 10.21 37.35 -39.82
CA THR A 136 8.74 37.20 -39.67
C THR A 136 8.20 36.99 -38.23
N ILE A 137 8.88 37.45 -37.17
CA ILE A 137 8.31 37.35 -35.81
C ILE A 137 8.46 38.68 -35.04
N LEU A 138 8.06 39.79 -35.68
CA LEU A 138 7.99 41.12 -35.06
C LEU A 138 6.63 41.78 -35.37
N LYS A 139 5.52 41.10 -35.09
CA LYS A 139 4.19 41.75 -35.18
C LYS A 139 3.34 41.72 -33.92
N HIS A 140 3.64 40.91 -32.90
CA HIS A 140 2.76 40.83 -31.72
C HIS A 140 3.49 40.63 -30.39
N SER A 141 4.50 41.43 -30.07
CA SER A 141 4.93 41.60 -28.67
C SER A 141 4.37 42.91 -28.13
N ILE A 142 3.37 42.82 -27.26
CA ILE A 142 2.86 43.94 -26.46
C ILE A 142 3.82 44.10 -25.27
N SER A 143 4.48 45.26 -25.17
CA SER A 143 5.33 45.61 -24.03
C SER A 143 4.48 46.27 -22.94
N PHE A 144 4.45 45.69 -21.74
CA PHE A 144 3.84 46.31 -20.55
C PHE A 144 4.92 46.96 -19.69
N ASP A 145 5.39 48.14 -20.08
CA ASP A 145 6.13 49.02 -19.19
C ASP A 145 5.14 49.77 -18.29
N ALA A 146 4.87 49.21 -17.11
CA ALA A 146 4.20 49.94 -16.04
C ALA A 146 5.25 50.71 -15.23
N GLN A 147 5.44 51.97 -15.59
CA GLN A 147 6.12 52.97 -14.75
C GLN A 147 5.50 52.99 -13.34
N ARG A 148 6.32 52.77 -12.31
CA ARG A 148 6.10 53.35 -10.98
C ARG A 148 7.38 54.04 -10.53
N LYS A 149 7.48 55.32 -10.86
CA LYS A 149 8.19 56.31 -10.04
C LYS A 149 7.15 56.96 -9.16
N PHE A 150 7.33 56.92 -7.85
CA PHE A 150 7.13 57.96 -6.82
C PHE A 150 7.68 57.27 -5.55
N GLY A 151 8.69 57.82 -4.88
CA GLY A 151 8.70 59.15 -4.28
C GLY A 151 8.44 58.94 -2.80
#